data_AF-A0A4R4D464-F1
#
_entry.id   AF-A0A4R4D464-F1
#
_cell.length_a   1.000
_cell.length_b   1.000
_cell.length_c   1.000
_cell.angle_alpha   90.00
_cell.angle_beta   90.00
_cell.angle_gamma   90.00
#
_symmetry.space_group_name_H-M   'P 1'
#
loop_
_entity.id
_entity.type
_entity.pdbx_description
1 polymer ?
#
loop_
_entity_poly.entity_id
_entity_poly.type
_entity_poly.pdbx_seq_one_letter_code
_entity_poly.pdbx_strand_id
1 'polypeptide(L)'
;MKRHSVQCGDFADYGDPEEEWVVTGFASAEAAQDYARRFIRAQIEDLRREAASAEELKRLYFQWGEYAGTEGFDSEAWVAHCIANPATRKQDTDYAALEPRP
;
A
#
# COMPACT_ATOMS: atom_id res chain seq x y z
N MET A 1 -16.05 19.52 -6.10
CA MET A 1 -15.72 18.54 -5.04
C MET A 1 -14.23 18.27 -5.11
N LYS A 2 -13.52 18.32 -3.98
CA LYS A 2 -12.08 17.97 -3.92
C LYS A 2 -11.98 16.46 -4.20
N ARG A 3 -11.23 16.06 -5.22
CA ARG A 3 -10.94 14.64 -5.47
C ARG A 3 -9.81 14.22 -4.54
N HIS A 4 -9.88 13.01 -4.01
CA HIS A 4 -8.84 12.45 -3.14
C HIS A 4 -7.79 11.72 -3.99
N SER A 5 -6.57 11.59 -3.44
CA SER A 5 -5.44 10.98 -4.09
C SER A 5 -4.64 10.11 -3.13
N VAL A 6 -3.91 9.15 -3.69
CA VAL A 6 -2.96 8.29 -2.98
C VAL A 6 -1.60 8.50 -3.61
N GLN A 7 -0.60 8.83 -2.79
CA GLN A 7 0.81 8.85 -3.20
C GLN A 7 1.37 7.45 -3.03
N CYS A 8 2.04 6.94 -4.06
CA CYS A 8 2.69 5.65 -4.07
C CYS A 8 4.15 5.82 -4.52
N GLY A 9 4.96 4.84 -4.20
CA GLY A 9 6.39 4.76 -4.53
C GLY A 9 6.96 3.49 -3.93
N ASP A 10 8.25 3.27 -4.11
CA ASP A 10 8.99 2.22 -3.40
C ASP A 10 9.99 2.79 -2.39
N PHE A 11 10.33 1.99 -1.38
CA PHE A 11 11.25 2.43 -0.34
C PHE A 11 12.72 2.49 -0.80
N ALA A 12 13.08 1.87 -1.92
CA ALA A 12 14.46 1.91 -2.43
C ALA A 12 14.77 3.30 -3.04
N ASP A 13 13.78 3.90 -3.68
CA ASP A 13 13.87 5.20 -4.36
C ASP A 13 13.04 6.31 -3.65
N TYR A 14 12.78 6.14 -2.34
CA TYR A 14 11.99 7.10 -1.55
C TYR A 14 12.51 8.54 -1.66
N GLY A 15 11.63 9.46 -2.06
CA GLY A 15 11.96 10.87 -2.27
C GLY A 15 12.47 11.21 -3.67
N ASP A 16 12.60 10.23 -4.57
CA ASP A 16 12.78 10.48 -6.00
C ASP A 16 11.43 10.78 -6.67
N PRO A 17 11.20 12.01 -7.16
CA PRO A 17 9.93 12.37 -7.79
C PRO A 17 9.68 11.68 -9.14
N GLU A 18 10.69 11.05 -9.76
CA GLU A 18 10.52 10.30 -11.00
C GLU A 18 10.01 8.86 -10.77
N GLU A 19 10.29 8.29 -9.59
CA GLU A 19 9.86 6.95 -9.17
C GLU A 19 8.58 6.98 -8.30
N GLU A 20 8.23 8.14 -7.74
CA GLU A 20 6.95 8.34 -7.05
C GLU A 20 5.80 8.66 -8.03
N TRP A 21 4.63 8.07 -7.78
CA TRP A 21 3.42 8.36 -8.57
C TRP A 21 2.21 8.68 -7.69
N VAL A 22 1.22 9.34 -8.29
CA VAL A 22 -0.01 9.71 -7.60
C VAL A 22 -1.22 9.13 -8.32
N VAL A 23 -1.98 8.30 -7.62
CA VAL A 23 -3.29 7.83 -8.07
C VAL A 23 -4.32 8.88 -7.66
N THR A 24 -4.96 9.53 -8.63
CA THR A 24 -5.96 10.58 -8.38
C THR A 24 -7.34 10.13 -8.82
N GLY A 25 -8.39 10.75 -8.26
CA GLY A 25 -9.77 10.54 -8.73
C GLY A 25 -10.70 9.84 -7.76
N PHE A 26 -10.23 9.51 -6.55
CA PHE A 26 -11.05 8.85 -5.54
C PHE A 26 -12.22 9.74 -5.09
N ALA A 27 -13.40 9.12 -4.99
CA ALA A 27 -14.66 9.80 -4.67
C ALA A 27 -14.74 10.25 -3.20
N SER A 28 -13.96 9.65 -2.30
CA SER A 28 -13.89 9.99 -0.89
C SER A 28 -12.52 9.64 -0.28
N ALA A 29 -12.27 10.12 0.94
CA ALA A 29 -11.09 9.77 1.71
C ALA A 29 -11.07 8.26 2.03
N GLU A 30 -12.23 7.69 2.36
CA GLU A 30 -12.36 6.26 2.66
C GLU A 30 -12.01 5.39 1.45
N ALA A 31 -12.39 5.83 0.24
CA ALA A 31 -12.03 5.12 -0.99
C ALA A 31 -10.52 5.15 -1.25
N ALA A 32 -9.88 6.30 -1.04
CA ALA A 32 -8.41 6.41 -1.14
C ALA A 32 -7.71 5.55 -0.07
N GLN A 33 -8.23 5.52 1.15
CA GLN A 33 -7.69 4.68 2.22
C GLN A 33 -7.88 3.18 1.94
N ASP A 34 -9.01 2.74 1.38
CA ASP A 34 -9.21 1.33 1.01
C ASP A 34 -8.24 0.91 -0.10
N TYR A 35 -8.01 1.78 -1.08
CA TYR A 35 -6.96 1.57 -2.09
C TYR A 35 -5.59 1.41 -1.43
N ALA A 36 -5.17 2.38 -0.60
CA ALA A 36 -3.86 2.34 0.06
C ALA A 36 -3.68 1.09 0.94
N ARG A 37 -4.74 0.66 1.64
CA ARG A 37 -4.72 -0.56 2.44
C ARG A 37 -4.48 -1.81 1.59
N ARG A 38 -5.21 -1.97 0.49
CA ARG A 38 -5.07 -3.13 -0.41
C ARG A 38 -3.75 -3.13 -1.15
N PHE A 39 -3.27 -1.95 -1.53
CA PHE A 39 -1.96 -1.77 -2.18
C PHE A 39 -0.83 -2.26 -1.28
N ILE A 40 -0.73 -1.72 -0.06
CA ILE A 40 0.27 -2.16 0.93
C ILE A 40 0.12 -3.65 1.24
N ARG A 41 -1.12 -4.14 1.38
CA ARG A 41 -1.35 -5.56 1.70
C ARG A 41 -0.89 -6.47 0.57
N ALA A 42 -1.11 -6.10 -0.69
CA ALA A 42 -0.60 -6.86 -1.83
C ALA A 42 0.92 -6.99 -1.75
N GLN A 43 1.62 -5.88 -1.49
CA GLN A 43 3.07 -5.87 -1.38
C GLN A 43 3.60 -6.71 -0.22
N ILE A 44 2.96 -6.62 0.95
CA ILE A 44 3.31 -7.47 2.10
C ILE A 44 3.13 -8.95 1.78
N GLU A 45 2.06 -9.34 1.10
CA GLU A 45 1.80 -10.75 0.77
C GLU A 45 2.70 -11.30 -0.35
N ASP A 46 3.16 -10.44 -1.26
CA ASP A 46 4.17 -10.83 -2.25
C ASP A 46 5.52 -11.08 -1.56
N LEU A 47 5.99 -10.14 -0.73
CA LEU A 47 7.24 -10.29 0.04
C LEU A 47 7.17 -11.41 1.08
N ARG A 48 5.99 -11.74 1.63
CA ARG A 48 5.82 -12.80 2.63
C ARG A 48 6.34 -14.15 2.13
N ARG A 49 6.27 -14.40 0.82
CA ARG A 49 6.74 -15.65 0.21
C ARG A 49 8.25 -15.81 0.27
N GLU A 50 8.97 -14.71 0.43
CA GLU A 50 10.43 -14.65 0.44
C GLU A 50 10.99 -14.51 1.86
N ALA A 51 10.18 -14.02 2.81
CA ALA A 51 10.59 -13.80 4.20
C ALA A 51 10.52 -15.09 5.05
N ALA A 52 11.55 -15.35 5.86
CA ALA A 52 11.57 -16.46 6.81
C ALA A 52 10.90 -16.13 8.15
N SER A 53 10.68 -14.85 8.46
CA SER A 53 10.06 -14.39 9.72
C SER A 53 9.29 -13.08 9.56
N ALA A 54 8.47 -12.73 10.56
CA ALA A 54 7.76 -11.45 10.59
C ALA A 54 8.72 -10.25 10.68
N GLU A 55 9.83 -10.39 11.39
CA GLU A 55 10.86 -9.34 11.49
C GLU A 55 11.58 -9.15 10.15
N GLU A 56 11.88 -10.25 9.46
CA GLU A 56 12.45 -10.18 8.11
C GLU A 56 11.47 -9.59 7.11
N LEU A 57 10.19 -9.96 7.16
CA LEU A 57 9.17 -9.39 6.31
C LEU A 57 9.05 -7.87 6.50
N LYS A 58 9.06 -7.40 7.76
CA LYS A 58 9.09 -5.98 8.08
C LYS A 58 10.32 -5.31 7.44
N ARG A 59 11.50 -5.90 7.60
CA ARG A 59 12.75 -5.38 7.03
C ARG A 59 12.69 -5.30 5.50
N LEU A 60 12.26 -6.38 4.83
CA LEU A 60 12.16 -6.43 3.37
C LEU A 60 11.19 -5.38 2.85
N TYR A 61 10.04 -5.22 3.50
CA TYR A 61 9.06 -4.21 3.10
C TYR A 61 9.63 -2.79 3.19
N PHE A 62 10.24 -2.40 4.31
CA PHE A 62 10.82 -1.05 4.43
C PHE A 62 12.13 -0.85 3.65
N GLN A 63 12.64 -1.89 3.00
CA GLN A 63 13.84 -1.82 2.17
C GLN A 63 13.52 -1.84 0.67
N TRP A 64 12.52 -2.60 0.26
CA TRP A 64 12.23 -2.90 -1.15
C TRP A 64 10.73 -2.90 -1.50
N GLY A 65 9.86 -2.75 -0.52
CA GLY A 65 8.41 -2.77 -0.74
C GLY A 65 7.91 -1.46 -1.32
N GLU A 66 6.77 -1.52 -1.99
CA GLU A 66 6.04 -0.32 -2.40
C GLU A 66 5.13 0.18 -1.27
N TYR A 67 5.10 1.49 -1.06
CA TYR A 67 4.25 2.15 -0.07
C TYR A 67 3.07 2.87 -0.72
N ALA A 68 2.06 3.13 0.10
CA ALA A 68 0.95 4.02 -0.24
C ALA A 68 0.62 4.93 0.93
N GLY A 69 0.39 6.21 0.64
CA GLY A 69 0.07 7.26 1.61
C GLY A 69 -1.13 8.10 1.16
N THR A 70 -2.02 8.42 2.09
CA THR A 70 -3.14 9.36 1.88
C THR A 70 -3.50 10.04 3.19
N GLU A 71 -4.21 11.17 3.11
CA GLU A 71 -4.68 11.92 4.26
C GLU A 71 -5.45 11.03 5.26
N GLY A 72 -5.04 11.08 6.53
CA GLY A 72 -5.67 10.32 7.62
C GLY A 72 -5.37 8.82 7.64
N PHE A 73 -4.43 8.32 6.84
CA PHE A 73 -4.02 6.92 6.82
C PHE A 73 -2.70 6.70 7.56
N ASP A 74 -2.73 5.86 8.59
CA ASP A 74 -1.53 5.38 9.28
C ASP A 74 -1.00 4.12 8.59
N SER A 75 -0.06 4.32 7.65
CA SER A 75 0.52 3.23 6.86
C SER A 75 1.40 2.31 7.70
N GLU A 76 2.13 2.82 8.69
CA GLU A 76 3.01 2.01 9.54
C GLU A 76 2.20 1.04 10.42
N ALA A 77 1.14 1.54 11.07
CA ALA A 77 0.23 0.68 11.84
C ALA A 77 -0.44 -0.37 10.95
N TRP A 78 -0.80 0.00 9.71
CA TRP A 78 -1.40 -0.93 8.75
C TRP A 78 -0.43 -2.02 8.27
N VAL A 79 0.83 -1.67 8.03
CA VAL A 79 1.90 -2.63 7.70
C VAL A 79 2.05 -3.66 8.82
N ALA A 80 2.14 -3.21 10.07
CA ALA A 80 2.21 -4.10 11.23
C ALA A 80 0.99 -5.04 11.31
N HIS A 81 -0.21 -4.52 11.03
CA HIS A 81 -1.43 -5.32 10.96
C HIS A 81 -1.35 -6.40 9.87
N CYS A 82 -0.91 -6.05 8.66
CA CYS A 82 -0.80 -6.99 7.54
C CYS A 82 0.20 -8.11 7.85
N ILE A 83 1.38 -7.77 8.41
CA ILE A 83 2.40 -8.76 8.78
C ILE A 83 1.82 -9.79 9.76
N ALA A 84 1.08 -9.32 10.78
CA ALA A 84 0.44 -10.17 11.79
C ALA A 84 -0.80 -10.93 11.29
N ASN A 85 -1.48 -10.44 10.24
CA ASN A 85 -2.75 -10.97 9.75
C ASN A 85 -2.67 -11.23 8.23
N PRO A 86 -2.18 -12.41 7.81
CA PRO A 86 -2.09 -12.76 6.39
C PRO A 86 -3.43 -12.61 5.67
N ALA A 87 -3.39 -12.14 4.41
CA ALA A 87 -4.59 -12.08 3.58
C ALA A 87 -5.17 -13.49 3.35
N THR A 88 -6.50 -13.60 3.39
CA THR A 88 -7.18 -14.90 3.15
C THR A 88 -8.06 -14.89 1.91
N ARG A 89 -8.27 -13.71 1.31
CA ARG A 89 -9.13 -13.51 0.14
C ARG A 89 -8.46 -12.59 -0.86
N LYS A 90 -8.62 -12.87 -2.15
CA LYS A 90 -8.07 -12.05 -3.25
C LYS A 90 -8.50 -10.57 -3.15
N GLN A 91 -9.73 -10.31 -2.74
CA GLN A 91 -10.27 -8.95 -2.60
C GLN A 91 -9.49 -8.08 -1.58
N ASP A 92 -8.74 -8.69 -0.66
CA ASP A 92 -7.97 -7.97 0.36
C ASP A 92 -6.67 -7.38 -0.21
N THR A 93 -6.25 -7.84 -1.40
CA THR A 93 -5.04 -7.40 -2.12
C THR A 93 -5.35 -6.81 -3.50
N ASP A 94 -6.58 -6.93 -3.98
CA ASP A 94 -6.99 -6.42 -5.30
C ASP A 94 -7.25 -4.90 -5.24
N TYR A 95 -6.16 -4.13 -5.24
CA TYR A 95 -6.19 -2.66 -5.27
C TYR A 95 -6.54 -2.13 -6.66
N ALA A 96 -6.16 -2.85 -7.73
CA ALA A 96 -6.45 -2.47 -9.12
C ALA A 96 -7.96 -2.39 -9.38
N ALA A 97 -8.76 -3.23 -8.73
CA ALA A 97 -10.23 -3.14 -8.76
C ALA A 97 -10.79 -1.83 -8.19
N LEU A 98 -10.00 -1.06 -7.43
CA LEU A 98 -10.36 0.22 -6.83
C LEU A 98 -9.79 1.44 -7.56
N GLU A 99 -8.99 1.25 -8.62
CA GLU A 99 -8.44 2.38 -9.36
C GLU A 99 -9.57 3.27 -9.93
N PRO A 100 -9.51 4.60 -9.71
CA PRO A 100 -10.46 5.51 -10.31
C PRO A 100 -10.38 5.45 -11.83
N ARG A 101 -11.51 5.17 -12.49
CA ARG A 101 -11.59 5.25 -13.95
C ARG A 101 -11.64 6.70 -14.43
N PRO A 102 -11.07 7.01 -15.61
CA PRO A 102 -11.12 8.35 -16.20
C PRO A 102 -12.55 8.88 -16.40
#